data_AF-A0A522VAM9-F1
#
_entry.id   AF-A0A522VAM9-F1
#
_cell.length_a   1.000
_cell.length_b   1.000
_cell.length_c   1.000
_cell.angle_alpha   90.00
_cell.angle_beta   90.00
_cell.angle_gamma   90.00
#
_symmetry.space_group_name_H-M   'P 1'
#
loop_
_entity.id
_entity.type
_entity.pdbx_description
1 polymer ?
#
loop_
_entity_poly.entity_id
_entity_poly.type
_entity_poly.pdbx_seq_one_letter_code
_entity_poly.pdbx_strand_id
1 'polypeptide(L)'
;MHRRIVFPAALLVSAVAGAQEVYLCDKDGKPYYSEKPLNEACRRLDIPVSEPSAEELQRIYQEQQRKEALRQAEQAREMEERKVRAEEDAARAAERQARAAEAGARYQRDLLKAQAAENLNHSADVPAVIVITPAIPQNRRPPAGFGIHPYPGKDSRNHPGPGDQPVPQPGVNPQPQPQPSTPALNLPARLP
;
A
#
# COMPACT_ATOMS: atom_id res chain seq x y z
N MET A 1 1.22 14.79 -20.93
CA MET A 1 2.45 15.54 -20.64
C MET A 1 3.11 14.90 -19.41
N HIS A 2 4.13 14.07 -19.62
CA HIS A 2 4.83 13.34 -18.56
C HIS A 2 6.17 13.99 -18.27
N ARG A 3 6.35 14.53 -17.05
CA ARG A 3 7.66 14.92 -16.54
C ARG A 3 8.21 13.76 -15.72
N ARG A 4 9.09 12.98 -16.35
CA ARG A 4 10.01 12.07 -15.66
C ARG A 4 11.06 12.93 -14.96
N ILE A 5 10.96 13.06 -13.65
CA ILE A 5 12.02 13.64 -12.84
C ILE A 5 12.93 12.47 -12.43
N VAL A 6 14.03 12.34 -13.16
CA VAL A 6 15.18 11.50 -12.80
C VAL A 6 16.11 12.40 -12.00
N PHE A 7 16.14 12.24 -10.67
CA PHE A 7 17.24 12.74 -9.85
C PHE A 7 18.05 11.54 -9.36
N PRO A 8 19.17 11.21 -10.01
CA PRO A 8 20.15 10.30 -9.45
C PRO A 8 21.09 11.08 -8.52
N ALA A 9 21.61 10.40 -7.51
CA ALA A 9 22.90 10.72 -6.89
C ALA A 9 23.03 12.04 -6.09
N ALA A 10 22.20 12.24 -5.08
CA ALA A 10 22.52 13.13 -3.94
C ALA A 10 22.97 12.34 -2.69
N LEU A 11 23.54 11.14 -2.89
CA LEU A 11 24.06 10.26 -1.83
C LEU A 11 25.60 10.18 -1.86
N LEU A 12 26.23 11.33 -2.08
CA LEU A 12 27.65 11.56 -1.84
C LEU A 12 27.78 12.82 -0.98
N VAL A 13 27.16 12.79 0.21
CA VAL A 13 27.56 13.71 1.29
C VAL A 13 28.91 13.19 1.80
N SER A 14 29.96 13.60 1.10
CA SER A 14 31.18 14.14 1.65
C SER A 14 31.47 13.74 3.10
N ALA A 15 31.88 12.49 3.31
CA ALA A 15 32.68 12.12 4.48
C ALA A 15 34.11 12.67 4.29
N VAL A 16 34.23 13.98 4.08
CA VAL A 16 35.49 14.67 4.32
C VAL A 16 35.43 15.01 5.80
N ALA A 17 35.81 14.05 6.63
CA ALA A 17 36.26 14.34 7.97
C ALA A 17 37.54 15.17 7.80
N GLY A 18 37.37 16.48 7.58
CA GLY A 18 38.47 17.41 7.68
C GLY A 18 39.02 17.23 9.10
N ALA A 19 40.29 16.85 9.21
CA ALA A 19 40.98 16.78 10.48
C ALA A 19 40.80 18.13 11.17
N GLN A 20 39.86 18.20 12.11
CA GLN A 20 39.59 19.43 12.84
C GLN A 20 40.85 19.71 13.66
N GLU A 21 41.53 20.80 13.33
CA GLU A 21 42.74 21.21 14.03
C GLU A 21 42.33 21.63 15.44
N VAL A 22 42.57 20.77 16.41
CA VAL A 22 42.29 21.07 17.82
C VAL A 22 43.48 21.82 18.38
N TYR A 23 43.25 23.02 18.90
CA TYR A 23 44.27 23.84 19.57
C TYR A 23 44.12 23.69 21.09
N LEU A 24 45.25 23.55 21.78
CA LEU A 24 45.33 23.62 23.23
C LEU A 24 45.81 25.02 23.64
N CYS A 25 44.95 25.74 24.34
CA CYS A 25 45.18 27.08 24.84
C CYS A 25 45.21 27.08 26.37
N ASP A 26 46.00 27.97 26.99
CA ASP A 26 45.86 28.26 28.42
C ASP A 26 44.85 29.40 28.63
N LYS A 27 43.82 29.14 29.45
CA LYS A 27 42.85 30.14 29.87
C LYS A 27 42.77 30.13 31.39
N ASP A 28 43.11 31.25 32.02
CA ASP A 28 43.11 31.42 33.48
C ASP A 28 43.96 30.36 34.22
N GLY A 29 45.10 29.97 33.63
CA GLY A 29 46.01 28.95 34.16
C GLY A 29 45.51 27.51 34.03
N LYS A 30 44.50 27.26 33.18
CA LYS A 30 43.98 25.91 32.90
C LYS A 30 44.04 25.59 31.40
N PRO A 31 44.36 24.34 31.04
CA PRO A 31 44.32 23.87 29.67
C PRO A 31 42.88 23.86 29.14
N TYR A 32 42.67 24.47 27.98
CA TYR A 32 41.39 24.58 27.28
C TYR A 32 41.56 24.19 25.81
N TYR A 33 40.75 23.24 25.34
CA TYR A 33 40.76 22.80 23.95
C TYR A 33 39.76 23.62 23.13
N SER A 34 40.21 24.16 22.00
CA SER A 34 39.41 25.02 21.12
C SER A 34 39.67 24.67 19.65
N GLU A 35 38.64 24.78 18.82
CA GLU A 35 38.77 24.63 17.35
C GLU A 35 39.45 25.85 16.69
N LYS A 36 39.64 26.94 17.44
CA LYS A 36 40.30 28.16 16.97
C LYS A 36 41.36 28.63 17.96
N PRO A 37 42.51 29.16 17.50
CA PRO A 37 43.50 29.75 18.38
C PRO A 37 42.91 31.00 19.04
N LEU A 38 42.76 30.97 20.37
CA LEU A 38 42.25 32.10 21.15
C LEU A 38 43.34 33.16 21.37
N ASN A 39 44.59 32.73 21.54
CA ASN A 39 45.77 33.55 21.84
C ASN A 39 46.98 33.03 21.03
N GLU A 40 48.03 33.84 20.86
CA GLU A 40 49.30 33.40 20.23
C GLU A 40 50.03 32.29 21.01
N ALA A 41 49.69 32.10 22.29
CA ALA A 41 50.19 31.03 23.15
C ALA A 41 49.49 29.67 22.93
N CYS A 42 48.47 29.60 22.05
CA CYS A 42 47.78 28.34 21.76
C CYS A 42 48.66 27.43 20.89
N ARG A 43 48.83 26.17 21.31
CA ARG A 43 49.56 25.17 20.54
C ARG A 43 48.59 24.28 19.77
N ARG A 44 48.83 24.09 18.48
CA ARG A 44 48.11 23.10 17.67
C ARG A 44 48.42 21.70 18.20
N LEU A 45 47.38 20.94 18.51
CA LEU A 45 47.49 19.53 18.84
C LEU A 45 47.36 18.73 17.56
N ASP A 46 48.49 18.24 17.04
CA ASP A 46 48.48 17.24 15.99
C ASP A 46 48.12 15.89 16.64
N ILE A 47 46.83 15.61 16.69
CA ILE A 47 46.33 14.30 17.08
C ILE A 47 46.60 13.38 15.89
N PRO A 48 47.49 12.38 16.01
CA PRO A 48 47.69 11.43 14.94
C PRO A 48 46.39 10.64 14.77
N VAL A 49 45.69 10.89 13.66
CA VAL A 49 44.56 10.05 13.25
C VAL A 49 45.18 8.74 12.78
N SER A 50 45.32 7.78 13.70
CA SER A 50 45.70 6.43 13.33
C SER A 50 44.55 5.81 12.55
N GLU A 51 44.83 5.34 11.34
CA GLU A 51 43.87 4.51 10.62
C GLU A 51 43.53 3.29 11.49
N PRO A 52 42.24 2.92 11.61
CA PRO A 52 41.84 1.75 12.37
C PRO A 52 42.55 0.52 11.83
N SER A 53 42.96 -0.37 12.72
CA SER A 53 43.59 -1.62 12.32
C SER A 53 42.63 -2.46 11.46
N ALA A 54 43.17 -3.31 10.59
CA ALA A 54 42.35 -4.17 9.73
C ALA A 54 41.34 -5.03 10.51
N GLU A 55 41.70 -5.45 11.72
CA GLU A 55 40.83 -6.20 12.63
C GLU A 55 39.67 -5.35 13.18
N GLU A 56 39.91 -4.09 13.53
CA GLU A 56 38.87 -3.17 14.00
C GLU A 56 37.89 -2.83 12.88
N LEU A 57 38.41 -2.59 11.68
CA LEU A 57 37.61 -2.40 10.47
C LEU A 57 36.66 -3.58 10.24
N GLN A 58 37.17 -4.81 10.37
CA GLN A 58 36.35 -6.01 10.19
C GLN A 58 35.26 -6.14 11.25
N ARG A 59 35.55 -5.78 12.52
CA ARG A 59 34.52 -5.74 13.59
C ARG A 59 33.44 -4.71 13.29
N ILE A 60 33.82 -3.50 12.87
CA ILE A 60 32.88 -2.43 12.51
C ILE A 60 31.96 -2.90 11.36
N TYR A 61 32.52 -3.54 10.32
CA TYR A 61 31.72 -4.08 9.22
C TYR A 61 30.73 -5.14 9.68
N GLN A 62 31.15 -6.07 10.54
CA GLN A 62 30.25 -7.11 11.07
C GLN A 62 29.14 -6.50 11.95
N GLU A 63 29.46 -5.52 12.77
CA GLU A 63 28.45 -4.81 13.58
C GLU A 63 27.45 -4.05 12.71
N GLN A 64 27.92 -3.39 11.64
CA GLN A 64 27.04 -2.71 10.70
C GLN A 64 26.11 -3.69 9.98
N GLN A 65 26.65 -4.80 9.48
CA GLN A 65 25.84 -5.85 8.83
C GLN A 65 24.80 -6.42 9.80
N ARG A 66 25.18 -6.69 11.05
CA ARG A 66 24.24 -7.17 12.08
C ARG A 66 23.15 -6.15 12.38
N LYS A 67 23.50 -4.88 12.55
CA LYS A 67 22.52 -3.79 12.76
C LYS A 67 21.57 -3.64 11.59
N GLU A 68 22.06 -3.79 10.37
CA GLU A 68 21.24 -3.69 9.17
C GLU A 68 20.30 -4.89 9.03
N ALA A 69 20.78 -6.11 9.28
CA ALA A 69 19.94 -7.30 9.32
C ALA A 69 18.83 -7.19 10.37
N LEU A 70 19.15 -6.66 11.56
CA LEU A 70 18.15 -6.42 12.61
C LEU A 70 17.09 -5.39 12.18
N ARG A 71 17.50 -4.28 11.56
CA ARG A 71 16.55 -3.27 11.04
C ARG A 71 15.64 -3.86 9.97
N GLN A 72 16.17 -4.65 9.05
CA GLN A 72 15.37 -5.30 8.02
C GLN A 72 14.37 -6.30 8.62
N ALA A 73 14.80 -7.09 9.60
CA ALA A 73 13.93 -8.03 10.30
C ALA A 73 12.80 -7.30 11.06
N GLU A 74 13.10 -6.19 11.72
CA GLU A 74 12.10 -5.36 12.41
C GLU A 74 11.09 -4.76 11.43
N GLN A 75 11.57 -4.20 10.31
CA GLN A 75 10.69 -3.68 9.26
C GLN A 75 9.79 -4.77 8.66
N ALA A 76 10.32 -5.97 8.45
CA ALA A 76 9.52 -7.09 7.94
C ALA A 76 8.40 -7.46 8.92
N ARG A 77 8.69 -7.52 10.23
CA ARG A 77 7.69 -7.80 11.27
C ARG A 77 6.64 -6.69 11.35
N GLU A 78 7.05 -5.43 11.25
CA GLU A 78 6.11 -4.30 11.25
C GLU A 78 5.15 -4.36 10.04
N MET A 79 5.67 -4.71 8.87
CA MET A 79 4.86 -4.87 7.66
C MET A 79 3.89 -6.05 7.78
N GLU A 80 4.31 -7.15 8.39
CA GLU A 80 3.44 -8.30 8.67
C GLU A 80 2.32 -7.93 9.65
N GLU A 81 2.64 -7.24 10.76
CA GLU A 81 1.63 -6.79 11.72
C GLU A 81 0.61 -5.85 11.07
N ARG A 82 1.08 -4.90 10.26
CA ARG A 82 0.20 -3.99 9.51
C ARG A 82 -0.74 -4.75 8.58
N LYS A 83 -0.24 -5.79 7.92
CA LYS A 83 -1.05 -6.63 7.03
C LYS A 83 -2.13 -7.38 7.81
N VAL A 84 -1.77 -8.02 8.93
CA VAL A 84 -2.73 -8.73 9.78
C VAL A 84 -3.80 -7.78 10.29
N ARG A 85 -3.42 -6.60 10.80
CA ARG A 85 -4.39 -5.60 11.27
C ARG A 85 -5.34 -5.14 10.14
N ALA A 86 -4.83 -4.95 8.93
CA ALA A 86 -5.66 -4.59 7.78
C ALA A 86 -6.65 -5.71 7.41
N GLU A 87 -6.23 -6.98 7.48
CA GLU A 87 -7.11 -8.13 7.25
C GLU A 87 -8.18 -8.26 8.33
N GLU A 88 -7.84 -8.05 9.60
CA GLU A 88 -8.80 -8.02 10.71
C GLU A 88 -9.84 -6.90 10.57
N ASP A 89 -9.40 -5.70 10.19
CA ASP A 89 -10.29 -4.56 9.97
C ASP A 89 -11.22 -4.81 8.78
N ALA A 90 -10.71 -5.40 7.70
CA ALA A 90 -11.51 -5.81 6.56
C ALA A 90 -12.55 -6.88 6.94
N ALA A 91 -12.16 -7.88 7.73
CA ALA A 91 -13.08 -8.90 8.23
C ALA A 91 -14.19 -8.29 9.10
N ARG A 92 -13.83 -7.36 10.01
CA ARG A 92 -14.80 -6.65 10.85
C ARG A 92 -15.74 -5.76 10.04
N ALA A 93 -15.25 -5.15 8.96
CA ALA A 93 -16.08 -4.38 8.03
C ALA A 93 -17.07 -5.30 7.29
N ALA A 94 -16.60 -6.44 6.77
CA ALA A 94 -17.43 -7.43 6.09
C ALA A 94 -18.51 -8.00 7.03
N GLU A 95 -18.17 -8.29 8.29
CA GLU A 95 -19.14 -8.75 9.28
C GLU A 95 -20.25 -7.71 9.54
N ARG A 96 -19.87 -6.43 9.66
CA ARG A 96 -20.85 -5.34 9.83
C ARG A 96 -21.78 -5.22 8.62
N GLN A 97 -21.23 -5.34 7.42
CA GLN A 97 -22.04 -5.33 6.19
C GLN A 97 -22.98 -6.54 6.13
N ALA A 98 -22.50 -7.73 6.46
CA ALA A 98 -23.32 -8.94 6.50
C ALA A 98 -24.48 -8.82 7.49
N ARG A 99 -24.21 -8.32 8.71
CA ARG A 99 -25.26 -8.07 9.72
C ARG A 99 -26.28 -7.03 9.24
N ALA A 100 -25.84 -5.96 8.58
CA ALA A 100 -26.74 -4.95 8.03
C ALA A 100 -27.61 -5.52 6.89
N ALA A 101 -27.02 -6.33 6.01
CA ALA A 101 -27.75 -7.00 4.94
C ALA A 101 -28.79 -7.99 5.49
N GLU A 102 -28.45 -8.76 6.52
CA GLU A 102 -29.38 -9.68 7.18
C GLU A 102 -30.54 -8.93 7.83
N ALA A 103 -30.26 -7.83 8.54
CA ALA A 103 -31.30 -6.99 9.13
C ALA A 103 -32.24 -6.42 8.06
N GLY A 104 -31.68 -5.94 6.94
CA GLY A 104 -32.46 -5.47 5.79
C GLY A 104 -33.34 -6.55 5.17
N ALA A 105 -32.81 -7.76 4.99
CA ALA A 105 -33.56 -8.89 4.45
C ALA A 105 -34.69 -9.33 5.40
N ARG A 106 -34.46 -9.33 6.72
CA ARG A 106 -35.49 -9.61 7.72
C ARG A 106 -36.61 -8.57 7.63
N TYR A 107 -36.27 -7.29 7.56
CA TYR A 107 -37.24 -6.21 7.43
C TYR A 107 -38.09 -6.33 6.15
N GLN A 108 -37.47 -6.59 5.00
CA GLN A 108 -38.20 -6.80 3.74
C GLN A 108 -39.14 -8.01 3.81
N ARG A 109 -38.69 -9.12 4.39
CA ARG A 109 -39.52 -10.31 4.56
C ARG A 109 -40.73 -10.02 5.43
N ASP A 110 -40.55 -9.27 6.52
CA ASP A 110 -41.65 -8.96 7.44
C ASP A 110 -42.66 -7.98 6.79
N LEU A 111 -42.19 -7.02 5.97
CA LEU A 111 -43.06 -6.18 5.13
C LEU A 111 -43.87 -7.01 4.13
N LEU A 112 -43.22 -7.94 3.40
CA LEU A 112 -43.90 -8.81 2.44
C LEU A 112 -44.97 -9.69 3.12
N LYS A 113 -44.68 -10.19 4.33
CA LYS A 113 -45.66 -10.95 5.12
C LYS A 113 -46.85 -10.08 5.53
N ALA A 114 -46.61 -8.85 5.98
CA ALA A 114 -47.69 -7.92 6.34
C ALA A 114 -48.57 -7.59 5.13
N GLN A 115 -47.97 -7.28 3.98
CA GLN A 115 -48.69 -7.01 2.74
C GLN A 115 -49.48 -8.22 2.25
N ALA A 116 -48.91 -9.44 2.35
CA ALA A 116 -49.61 -10.67 2.01
C ALA A 116 -50.83 -10.90 2.92
N ALA A 117 -50.71 -10.63 4.22
CA ALA A 117 -51.82 -10.71 5.16
C ALA A 117 -52.92 -9.69 4.87
N GLU A 118 -52.56 -8.46 4.51
CA GLU A 118 -53.51 -7.42 4.09
C GLU A 118 -54.27 -7.81 2.81
N ASN A 119 -53.56 -8.32 1.81
CA ASN A 119 -54.17 -8.78 0.56
C ASN A 119 -55.17 -9.93 0.78
N LEU A 120 -54.85 -10.88 1.68
CA LEU A 120 -55.76 -11.95 2.05
C LEU A 120 -57.06 -11.40 2.68
N ASN A 121 -56.95 -10.42 3.58
CA ASN A 121 -58.11 -9.80 4.21
C ASN A 121 -58.97 -9.01 3.21
N HIS A 122 -58.35 -8.28 2.27
CA HIS A 122 -59.09 -7.55 1.23
C HIS A 122 -59.81 -8.48 0.25
N SER A 123 -59.26 -9.67 -0.03
CA SER A 123 -59.88 -10.64 -0.95
C SER A 123 -61.15 -11.30 -0.41
N ALA A 124 -61.38 -11.27 0.91
CA ALA A 124 -62.57 -11.83 1.54
C ALA A 124 -63.82 -10.96 1.39
N ASP A 125 -63.66 -9.66 1.10
CA ASP A 125 -64.74 -8.67 0.98
C ASP A 125 -65.08 -8.28 -0.46
N VAL A 126 -64.40 -8.85 -1.47
CA VAL A 126 -64.78 -8.62 -2.87
C VAL A 126 -65.94 -9.55 -3.21
N PRO A 127 -67.18 -9.04 -3.44
CA PRO A 127 -68.26 -9.88 -3.92
C PRO A 127 -67.81 -10.52 -5.24
N ALA A 128 -68.02 -11.82 -5.38
CA ALA A 128 -67.68 -12.57 -6.59
C ALA A 128 -68.39 -11.95 -7.81
N VAL A 129 -67.73 -10.99 -8.47
CA VAL A 129 -68.17 -10.50 -9.77
C VAL A 129 -67.82 -11.61 -10.75
N ILE A 130 -68.84 -12.39 -11.12
CA ILE A 130 -68.75 -13.38 -12.19
C ILE A 130 -68.45 -12.59 -13.47
N VAL A 131 -67.17 -12.52 -13.82
CA VAL A 131 -66.75 -12.02 -15.13
C VAL A 131 -67.10 -13.09 -16.15
N ILE A 132 -68.29 -12.97 -16.73
CA ILE A 132 -68.65 -13.70 -17.96
C ILE A 132 -67.69 -13.19 -19.03
N THR A 133 -66.63 -13.95 -19.29
CA THR A 133 -65.69 -13.66 -20.36
C THR A 133 -66.43 -13.90 -21.67
N PRO A 134 -66.71 -12.88 -22.51
CA PRO A 134 -67.24 -13.15 -23.84
C PRO A 134 -66.17 -13.94 -24.60
N ALA A 135 -66.57 -15.04 -25.23
CA ALA A 135 -65.72 -15.86 -26.05
C ALA A 135 -65.04 -14.99 -27.12
N ILE A 136 -63.74 -14.74 -26.97
CA ILE A 136 -62.94 -14.05 -27.98
C ILE A 136 -62.73 -15.03 -29.14
N PRO A 137 -63.19 -14.72 -30.36
CA PRO A 137 -62.95 -15.58 -31.51
C PRO A 137 -61.45 -15.66 -31.82
N GLN A 138 -60.92 -16.88 -31.76
CA GLN A 138 -59.56 -17.32 -32.05
C GLN A 138 -59.18 -17.15 -33.54
N ASN A 139 -59.23 -15.93 -34.09
CA ASN A 139 -58.86 -15.74 -35.50
C ASN A 139 -58.28 -14.37 -35.81
N ARG A 140 -57.08 -14.07 -35.28
CA ARG A 140 -56.18 -13.12 -35.93
C ARG A 140 -54.74 -13.64 -35.91
N ARG A 141 -54.34 -14.11 -37.10
CA ARG A 141 -52.97 -14.29 -37.60
C ARG A 141 -52.06 -13.18 -37.06
N PRO A 142 -50.89 -13.48 -36.46
CA PRO A 142 -49.90 -12.45 -36.21
C PRO A 142 -49.38 -11.93 -37.55
N PRO A 143 -49.25 -10.61 -37.76
CA PRO A 143 -48.51 -10.10 -38.91
C PRO A 143 -47.05 -10.51 -38.74
N ALA A 144 -46.55 -11.25 -39.73
CA ALA A 144 -45.12 -11.42 -39.93
C ALA A 144 -44.49 -10.05 -40.17
N GLY A 145 -43.39 -9.78 -39.47
CA GLY A 145 -42.52 -8.66 -39.78
C GLY A 145 -42.46 -7.60 -38.69
N PHE A 146 -41.57 -7.80 -37.73
CA PHE A 146 -40.80 -6.68 -37.21
C PHE A 146 -39.32 -7.04 -37.35
N GLY A 147 -38.70 -6.34 -38.30
CA GLY A 147 -37.29 -6.46 -38.63
C GLY A 147 -36.41 -6.12 -37.43
N ILE A 148 -35.44 -6.98 -37.21
CA ILE A 148 -34.35 -6.76 -36.29
C ILE A 148 -33.45 -5.72 -36.96
N HIS A 149 -33.57 -4.45 -36.57
CA HIS A 149 -32.59 -3.42 -36.93
C HIS A 149 -31.43 -3.50 -35.92
N PRO A 150 -30.19 -3.81 -36.35
CA PRO A 150 -29.03 -3.57 -35.51
C PRO A 150 -28.78 -2.05 -35.49
N TYR A 151 -28.89 -1.43 -34.32
CA TYR A 151 -28.38 -0.08 -34.09
C TYR A 151 -26.84 -0.14 -34.00
N PRO A 152 -26.09 0.54 -34.88
CA PRO A 152 -24.68 0.78 -34.66
C PRO A 152 -24.51 1.95 -33.67
N GLY A 153 -23.44 1.86 -32.89
CA GLY A 153 -23.15 2.68 -31.72
C GLY A 153 -23.22 4.19 -31.90
N LYS A 154 -23.46 4.86 -30.78
CA LYS A 154 -22.99 6.21 -30.50
C LYS A 154 -22.55 6.29 -29.04
N ASP A 155 -21.24 6.27 -28.85
CA ASP A 155 -20.51 7.22 -28.01
C ASP A 155 -21.26 7.73 -26.78
N SER A 156 -21.34 6.90 -25.75
CA SER A 156 -21.57 7.41 -24.40
C SER A 156 -20.27 8.08 -23.94
N ARG A 157 -20.20 9.39 -24.20
CA ARG A 157 -19.22 10.30 -23.64
C ARG A 157 -19.20 10.10 -22.12
N ASN A 158 -18.05 9.62 -21.64
CA ASN A 158 -17.67 9.69 -20.24
C ASN A 158 -17.70 11.16 -19.79
N HIS A 159 -18.74 11.55 -19.09
CA HIS A 159 -18.69 12.68 -18.16
C HIS A 159 -18.04 12.16 -16.86
N PRO A 160 -16.86 12.66 -16.45
CA PRO A 160 -16.37 12.38 -15.11
C PRO A 160 -17.21 13.16 -14.11
N GLY A 161 -18.04 12.46 -13.35
CA GLY A 161 -18.66 13.00 -12.15
C GLY A 161 -17.59 13.26 -11.08
N PRO A 162 -17.72 14.33 -10.28
CA PRO A 162 -16.83 14.58 -9.15
C PRO A 162 -17.26 13.64 -8.01
N GLY A 163 -16.65 12.46 -7.90
CA GLY A 163 -16.99 11.55 -6.80
C GLY A 163 -16.28 10.21 -6.77
N ASP A 164 -15.74 9.73 -7.88
CA ASP A 164 -15.04 8.44 -7.91
C ASP A 164 -13.60 8.61 -7.46
N GLN A 165 -13.37 8.49 -6.15
CA GLN A 165 -12.05 8.09 -5.67
C GLN A 165 -11.71 6.71 -6.25
N PRO A 166 -10.51 6.53 -6.81
CA PRO A 166 -10.09 5.22 -7.29
C PRO A 166 -10.03 4.26 -6.10
N VAL A 167 -10.84 3.20 -6.16
CA VAL A 167 -10.67 2.03 -5.30
C VAL A 167 -9.23 1.52 -5.50
N PRO A 168 -8.43 1.37 -4.42
CA PRO A 168 -7.08 0.85 -4.55
C PRO A 168 -7.15 -0.56 -5.14
N GLN A 169 -6.57 -0.74 -6.32
CA GLN A 169 -6.43 -2.07 -6.91
C GLN A 169 -5.58 -2.93 -5.96
N PRO A 170 -5.99 -4.17 -5.66
CA PRO A 170 -5.16 -5.09 -4.89
C PRO A 170 -3.84 -5.27 -5.62
N GLY A 171 -2.76 -4.99 -4.90
CA GLY A 171 -1.41 -4.88 -5.43
C GLY A 171 -1.06 -6.04 -6.34
N VAL A 172 -0.74 -5.71 -7.59
CA VAL A 172 -0.02 -6.60 -8.50
C VAL A 172 1.31 -6.88 -7.81
N ASN A 173 1.41 -8.08 -7.24
CA ASN A 173 2.59 -8.56 -6.54
C ASN A 173 3.76 -8.53 -7.55
N PRO A 174 4.78 -7.68 -7.36
CA PRO A 174 5.88 -7.62 -8.32
C PRO A 174 6.59 -8.97 -8.31
N GLN A 175 6.50 -9.65 -9.46
CA GLN A 175 7.16 -10.91 -9.71
C GLN A 175 8.64 -10.77 -9.34
N PRO A 176 9.19 -11.63 -8.46
CA PRO A 176 10.57 -11.50 -8.00
C PRO A 176 11.50 -11.55 -9.21
N GLN A 177 12.26 -10.46 -9.41
CA GLN A 177 13.26 -10.41 -10.47
C GLN A 177 14.30 -11.51 -10.22
N PRO A 178 14.71 -12.26 -11.26
CA PRO A 178 15.75 -13.27 -11.12
C PRO A 178 17.04 -12.60 -10.67
N GLN A 179 17.56 -13.04 -9.52
CA GLN A 179 18.83 -12.53 -9.00
C GLN A 179 19.96 -12.85 -9.98
N PRO A 180 20.89 -11.89 -10.22
CA PRO A 180 22.06 -12.15 -11.04
C PRO A 180 22.90 -13.23 -10.38
N SER A 181 23.18 -14.31 -11.13
CA SER A 181 24.03 -15.41 -10.71
C SER A 181 25.40 -14.86 -10.34
N THR A 182 25.80 -15.01 -9.07
CA THR A 182 27.14 -14.69 -8.63
C THR A 182 28.15 -15.57 -9.36
N PRO A 183 29.23 -15.01 -9.94
CA PRO A 183 30.28 -15.81 -10.53
C PRO A 183 30.97 -16.62 -9.42
N ALA A 184 31.06 -17.93 -9.63
CA ALA A 184 31.74 -18.86 -8.73
C ALA A 184 33.20 -18.40 -8.50
N LEU A 185 33.55 -18.13 -7.25
CA LEU A 185 34.93 -17.92 -6.83
C LEU A 185 35.71 -19.21 -7.10
N ASN A 186 36.57 -19.18 -8.12
CA ASN A 186 37.60 -20.19 -8.34
C ASN A 186 38.64 -20.07 -7.22
N LEU A 187 38.64 -21.03 -6.29
CA LEU A 187 39.72 -21.20 -5.32
C LEU A 187 40.96 -21.80 -6.03
N PRO A 188 42.17 -21.24 -5.85
CA PRO A 188 43.39 -21.89 -6.34
C PRO A 188 43.70 -23.14 -5.53
N ALA A 189 43.95 -24.23 -6.25
CA ALA A 189 44.37 -25.52 -5.70
C ALA A 189 45.69 -25.37 -4.92
N ARG A 190 45.66 -25.80 -3.67
CA ARG A 190 46.84 -26.03 -2.83
C ARG A 190 47.57 -27.27 -3.38
N LEU A 191 48.80 -27.09 -3.88
CA LEU A 191 49.72 -28.20 -4.15
C LEU A 191 50.55 -28.52 -2.89
N PRO A 192 50.93 -29.79 -2.68
CA PRO A 192 51.77 -30.24 -1.57
C PRO A 192 53.23 -29.80 -1.69
#